data_AF-A0AAE4A9D9-F1
#
_entry.id   AF-A0AAE4A9D9-F1
#
_cell.length_a   1.000
_cell.length_b   1.000
_cell.length_c   1.000
_cell.angle_alpha   90.00
_cell.angle_beta   90.00
_cell.angle_gamma   90.00
#
_symmetry.space_group_name_H-M   'P 1'
#
loop_
_entity.id
_entity.type
_entity.pdbx_description
1 polymer ?
#
loop_
_entity_poly.entity_id
_entity_poly.type
_entity_poly.pdbx_seq_one_letter_code
_entity_poly.pdbx_strand_id
1 'polypeptide(L)'
;MAIEHPPPLPRALVHRTRLLDRLDDGTRAPLTVVSGPAGAGKTTLLADWARGRGAARSPSWRDGSRAPAALLETLGRERTRDGDPLVVVIDGLDAGSTPAVFGERLTTLLRDRGERLRIVLACRGEPPLPLGRARLDATVVEIAPRELAFTWEEARALLATRLPDAAARERWQAVEGWAAGLEREPAERNEYVRRELLDRLGEQERALLLRLAVVDEPVTPELAAALAVAAVGGRAAAAGVVLERLARAHALVVPLDRHGGSYRLAAPLRDALRPLLPHDERPPLHRRTAGWHARAGNPEPRLVAGSPDDDLATRRRQRTLALRQLGVAQLAAGDVDDAAATLEQALGSARSAGLDHLAVACLGPLATLDAGRGRLRSAQAWGEQALVLAADLGDERSAALVPAHTGLAVVAWQRDRRCAADAELRRAEALLAASDHSIADDAATPPTTANRRSADDARPPLAARDR
;
A
#
# COMPACT_ATOMS: atom_id res chain seq x y z
N MET A 1 27.05 -34.32 8.03
CA MET A 1 26.52 -32.95 7.98
C MET A 1 25.36 -32.87 8.95
N ALA A 2 25.35 -31.87 9.82
CA ALA A 2 24.50 -31.81 11.00
C ALA A 2 23.01 -31.81 10.63
N ILE A 3 22.21 -32.63 11.32
CA ILE A 3 20.76 -32.46 11.40
C ILE A 3 20.58 -31.13 12.11
N GLU A 4 20.19 -30.09 11.37
CA GLU A 4 19.86 -28.82 12.00
C GLU A 4 18.51 -28.97 12.68
N HIS A 5 18.38 -28.43 13.89
CA HIS A 5 17.14 -28.46 14.66
C HIS A 5 16.34 -27.17 14.39
N PRO A 6 15.01 -27.19 14.56
CA PRO A 6 14.21 -25.97 14.45
C PRO A 6 14.74 -24.88 15.39
N PRO A 7 14.86 -23.62 14.93
CA PRO A 7 15.33 -22.52 15.77
C PRO A 7 14.40 -22.31 16.97
N PRO A 8 14.89 -21.75 18.09
CA PRO A 8 14.07 -21.51 19.27
C PRO A 8 12.90 -20.56 18.96
N LEU A 9 11.75 -20.81 19.59
CA LEU A 9 10.58 -19.96 19.44
C LEU A 9 10.74 -18.65 20.22
N PRO A 10 10.18 -17.53 19.73
CA PRO A 10 10.18 -16.27 20.46
C PRO A 10 9.37 -16.40 21.76
N ARG A 11 9.71 -15.57 22.75
CA ARG A 11 9.01 -15.56 24.05
C ARG A 11 7.54 -15.18 23.94
N ALA A 12 7.22 -14.24 23.05
CA ALA A 12 5.86 -13.87 22.71
C ALA A 12 5.48 -14.59 21.42
N LEU A 13 4.85 -15.76 21.56
CA LEU A 13 4.40 -16.58 20.43
C LEU A 13 2.87 -16.54 20.36
N VAL A 14 2.35 -16.32 19.15
CA VAL A 14 0.94 -16.56 18.83
C VAL A 14 0.87 -17.76 17.91
N HIS A 15 0.15 -18.79 18.34
CA HIS A 15 -0.11 -19.97 17.51
C HIS A 15 -1.09 -19.60 16.40
N ARG A 16 -0.63 -19.69 15.16
CA ARG A 16 -1.41 -19.30 13.97
C ARG A 16 -2.12 -20.50 13.39
N THR A 17 -3.11 -21.03 14.12
CA THR A 17 -3.74 -22.33 13.86
C THR A 17 -4.13 -22.53 12.40
N ARG A 18 -4.75 -21.53 11.75
CA ARG A 18 -5.10 -21.60 10.32
C ARG A 18 -3.92 -21.88 9.38
N LEU A 19 -2.71 -21.44 9.71
CA LEU A 19 -1.50 -21.68 8.93
C LEU A 19 -0.82 -22.99 9.31
N LEU A 20 -0.93 -23.39 10.58
CA LEU A 20 -0.47 -24.70 11.05
C LEU A 20 -1.28 -25.82 10.40
N ASP A 21 -2.61 -25.71 10.40
CA ASP A 21 -3.53 -26.64 9.74
C ASP A 21 -3.24 -26.71 8.24
N ARG A 22 -2.94 -25.56 7.63
CA ARG A 22 -2.61 -25.49 6.21
C ARG A 22 -1.24 -26.08 5.87
N LEU A 23 -0.28 -26.06 6.80
CA LEU A 23 0.97 -26.80 6.67
C LEU A 23 0.73 -28.31 6.82
N ASP A 24 -0.12 -28.73 7.75
CA ASP A 24 -0.52 -30.13 7.90
C ASP A 24 -1.17 -30.66 6.63
N ASP A 25 -2.16 -29.94 6.09
CA ASP A 25 -2.80 -30.26 4.82
C ASP A 25 -1.81 -30.20 3.65
N GLY A 26 -0.91 -29.22 3.66
CA GLY A 26 0.14 -29.04 2.65
C GLY A 26 1.09 -30.24 2.56
N THR A 27 1.41 -30.88 3.70
CA THR A 27 2.24 -32.09 3.71
C THR A 27 1.56 -33.34 3.11
N ARG A 28 0.29 -33.25 2.70
CA ARG A 28 -0.32 -34.29 1.84
C ARG A 28 0.22 -34.22 0.41
N ALA A 29 0.55 -33.02 -0.07
CA ALA A 29 1.18 -32.80 -1.37
C ALA A 29 2.71 -32.97 -1.30
N PRO A 30 3.38 -33.37 -2.41
CA PRO A 30 4.85 -33.50 -2.44
C PRO A 30 5.61 -32.25 -2.02
N LEU A 31 5.08 -31.07 -2.34
CA LEU A 31 5.73 -29.79 -2.07
C LEU A 31 4.75 -28.78 -1.44
N THR A 32 5.18 -28.16 -0.35
CA THR A 32 4.56 -26.95 0.21
C THR A 32 5.55 -25.81 0.15
N VAL A 33 5.15 -24.67 -0.40
CA VAL A 33 5.98 -23.46 -0.49
C VAL A 33 5.40 -22.38 0.42
N VAL A 34 6.24 -21.83 1.29
CA VAL A 34 5.94 -20.71 2.17
C VAL A 34 6.77 -19.51 1.73
N SER A 35 6.15 -18.59 0.99
CA SER A 35 6.82 -17.42 0.43
C SER A 35 6.34 -16.12 1.08
N GLY A 36 7.27 -15.20 1.36
CA GLY A 36 6.95 -13.96 2.04
C GLY A 36 8.13 -13.02 2.19
N PRO A 37 7.89 -11.73 2.51
CA PRO A 37 8.95 -10.77 2.79
C PRO A 37 9.85 -11.23 3.95
N ALA A 38 11.00 -10.58 4.09
CA ALA A 38 11.75 -10.61 5.34
C ALA A 38 10.83 -10.19 6.50
N GLY A 39 10.97 -10.85 7.65
CA GLY A 39 10.15 -10.52 8.82
C GLY A 39 8.68 -10.95 8.74
N ALA A 40 8.25 -11.71 7.73
CA ALA A 40 6.87 -12.22 7.65
C ALA A 40 6.54 -13.34 8.67
N GLY A 41 7.53 -13.81 9.43
CA GLY A 41 7.35 -14.89 10.41
C GLY A 41 7.41 -16.31 9.86
N LYS A 42 7.94 -16.52 8.64
CA LYS A 42 8.07 -17.85 8.00
C LYS A 42 8.81 -18.87 8.87
N THR A 43 10.03 -18.55 9.30
CA THR A 43 10.86 -19.40 10.17
C THR A 43 10.16 -19.70 11.49
N THR A 44 9.55 -18.70 12.13
CA THR A 44 8.79 -18.88 13.37
C THR A 44 7.60 -19.81 13.17
N LEU A 45 6.84 -19.64 12.10
CA LEU A 45 5.71 -20.50 11.74
C LEU A 45 6.15 -21.95 11.55
N LEU A 46 7.21 -22.18 10.77
CA LEU A 46 7.73 -23.53 10.52
C LEU A 46 8.29 -24.18 11.80
N ALA A 47 8.94 -23.38 12.66
CA ALA A 47 9.48 -23.86 13.92
C ALA A 47 8.39 -24.18 14.96
N ASP A 48 7.26 -23.47 14.92
CA ASP A 48 6.08 -23.73 15.75
C ASP A 48 5.41 -25.03 15.29
N TRP A 49 5.14 -25.12 13.98
CA TRP A 49 4.60 -26.30 13.34
C TRP A 49 5.45 -27.56 13.59
N ALA A 50 6.77 -27.48 13.41
CA ALA A 50 7.67 -28.60 13.63
C ALA A 50 7.65 -29.11 15.08
N ARG A 51 7.44 -28.23 16.07
CA ARG A 51 7.38 -28.60 17.48
C ARG A 51 6.02 -29.17 17.88
N GLY A 52 4.93 -28.71 17.26
CA GLY A 52 3.58 -29.21 17.51
C GLY A 52 3.34 -30.68 17.12
N ARG A 53 4.17 -31.24 16.24
CA ARG A 53 4.01 -32.60 15.69
C ARG A 53 4.52 -33.74 16.59
N GLY A 54 5.21 -33.42 17.69
CA GLY A 54 5.82 -34.40 18.59
C GLY A 54 7.10 -35.05 18.03
N ALA A 55 8.00 -35.52 18.92
CA ALA A 55 9.37 -35.89 18.57
C ALA A 55 9.51 -36.97 17.48
N ALA A 56 8.55 -37.89 17.36
CA ALA A 56 8.57 -38.98 16.38
C ALA A 56 8.20 -38.53 14.95
N ARG A 57 7.44 -37.43 14.82
CA ARG A 57 6.96 -36.87 13.54
C ARG A 57 7.57 -35.50 13.23
N SER A 58 8.58 -35.10 14.00
CA SER A 58 9.31 -33.87 13.79
C SER A 58 9.98 -33.87 12.41
N PRO A 59 9.78 -32.83 11.59
CA PRO A 59 10.41 -32.76 10.29
C PRO A 59 11.93 -32.63 10.41
N SER A 60 12.63 -33.16 9.42
CA SER A 60 14.07 -32.99 9.27
C SER A 60 14.35 -31.57 8.78
N TRP A 61 14.96 -30.74 9.62
CA TRP A 61 15.21 -29.32 9.31
C TRP A 61 16.56 -29.13 8.60
N ARG A 62 16.59 -28.19 7.65
CA ARG A 62 17.73 -27.88 6.78
C ARG A 62 17.77 -26.38 6.50
N ASP A 63 18.92 -25.75 6.71
CA ASP A 63 19.20 -24.40 6.24
C ASP A 63 19.44 -24.40 4.72
N GLY A 64 18.47 -23.88 3.97
CA GLY A 64 18.49 -23.76 2.52
C GLY A 64 19.47 -22.69 2.01
N SER A 65 19.97 -21.81 2.89
CA SER A 65 20.99 -20.83 2.51
C SER A 65 22.38 -21.47 2.35
N ARG A 66 22.57 -22.69 2.88
CA ARG A 66 23.83 -23.43 2.86
C ARG A 66 23.84 -24.49 1.76
N ALA A 67 24.75 -24.32 0.79
CA ALA A 67 25.11 -25.32 -0.24
C ALA A 67 23.91 -26.10 -0.86
N PRO A 68 23.05 -25.43 -1.65
CA PRO A 68 21.81 -26.02 -2.18
C PRO A 68 22.00 -27.32 -2.99
N ALA A 69 23.13 -27.48 -3.68
CA ALA A 69 23.43 -28.69 -4.44
C ALA A 69 23.65 -29.91 -3.52
N ALA A 70 24.38 -29.74 -2.41
CA ALA A 70 24.65 -30.79 -1.44
C ALA A 70 23.39 -31.21 -0.68
N LEU A 71 22.45 -30.28 -0.50
CA LEU A 71 21.14 -30.55 0.10
C LEU A 71 20.37 -31.60 -0.72
N LEU A 72 20.22 -31.41 -2.03
CA LEU A 72 19.47 -32.34 -2.88
C LEU A 72 20.07 -33.74 -2.91
N GLU A 73 21.40 -33.84 -2.95
CA GLU A 73 22.08 -35.14 -2.90
C GLU A 73 21.86 -35.87 -1.58
N THR A 74 21.85 -35.12 -0.47
CA THR A 74 21.58 -35.69 0.86
C THR A 74 20.15 -36.21 0.93
N LEU A 75 19.18 -35.43 0.44
CA LEU A 75 17.77 -35.82 0.40
C LEU A 75 17.51 -37.07 -0.46
N GLY A 76 18.24 -37.22 -1.57
CA GLY A 76 18.14 -38.41 -2.42
C GLY A 76 18.58 -39.70 -1.73
N ARG A 77 19.49 -39.62 -0.76
CA ARG A 77 20.07 -40.77 -0.05
C ARG A 77 19.35 -41.07 1.29
N GLU A 78 18.54 -40.14 1.78
CA GLU A 78 17.86 -40.26 3.08
C GLU A 78 16.74 -41.34 3.01
N ARG A 79 16.69 -42.21 4.03
CA ARG A 79 15.73 -43.32 4.10
C ARG A 79 14.52 -42.92 4.94
N THR A 80 13.32 -43.29 4.49
CA THR A 80 12.10 -43.21 5.30
C THR A 80 12.15 -44.22 6.43
N ARG A 81 11.74 -43.82 7.64
CA ARG A 81 11.51 -44.76 8.75
C ARG A 81 10.09 -45.30 8.64
N ASP A 82 9.93 -46.61 8.82
CA ASP A 82 8.64 -47.28 9.08
C ASP A 82 7.44 -46.81 8.24
N GLY A 83 7.58 -46.82 6.90
CA GLY A 83 6.47 -46.55 5.98
C GLY A 83 5.96 -45.10 5.95
N ASP A 84 6.34 -44.26 6.92
CA ASP A 84 5.95 -42.86 6.98
C ASP A 84 6.77 -42.01 5.98
N PRO A 85 6.14 -41.00 5.35
CA PRO A 85 6.84 -40.09 4.45
C PRO A 85 7.90 -39.28 5.21
N LEU A 86 9.08 -39.13 4.60
CA LEU A 86 10.10 -38.22 5.12
C LEU A 86 9.64 -36.78 4.89
N VAL A 87 9.36 -36.07 5.98
CA VAL A 87 9.01 -34.64 5.94
C VAL A 87 10.26 -33.80 6.20
N VAL A 88 10.58 -32.90 5.27
CA VAL A 88 11.77 -32.06 5.31
C VAL A 88 11.36 -30.60 5.26
N VAL A 89 11.90 -29.82 6.20
CA VAL A 89 11.81 -28.35 6.17
C VAL A 89 13.11 -27.80 5.60
N ILE A 90 13.00 -27.03 4.52
CA ILE A 90 14.12 -26.26 3.95
C ILE A 90 13.81 -24.79 4.23
N ASP A 91 14.48 -24.20 5.21
CA ASP A 91 14.26 -22.80 5.59
C ASP A 91 15.37 -21.88 5.06
N GLY A 92 14.99 -20.69 4.59
CA GLY A 92 15.94 -19.66 4.17
C GLY A 92 16.49 -19.82 2.75
N LEU A 93 15.78 -20.50 1.83
CA LEU A 93 16.19 -20.52 0.42
C LEU A 93 16.07 -19.11 -0.19
N ASP A 94 17.17 -18.58 -0.71
CA ASP A 94 17.20 -17.29 -1.40
C ASP A 94 17.03 -17.50 -2.91
N ALA A 95 15.88 -17.09 -3.45
CA ALA A 95 15.57 -17.24 -4.87
C ALA A 95 16.58 -16.51 -5.78
N GLY A 96 17.16 -15.39 -5.32
CA GLY A 96 18.11 -14.60 -6.10
C GLY A 96 19.50 -15.25 -6.23
N SER A 97 19.86 -16.11 -5.28
CA SER A 97 21.16 -16.80 -5.25
C SER A 97 21.07 -18.28 -5.62
N THR A 98 19.86 -18.82 -5.75
CA THR A 98 19.64 -20.24 -6.06
C THR A 98 19.59 -20.44 -7.58
N PRO A 99 20.48 -21.26 -8.18
CA PRO A 99 20.45 -21.54 -9.61
C PRO A 99 19.16 -22.24 -10.04
N ALA A 100 18.63 -21.93 -11.22
CA ALA A 100 17.41 -22.56 -11.77
C ALA A 100 17.49 -24.10 -11.79
N VAL A 101 18.69 -24.65 -12.01
CA VAL A 101 18.99 -26.09 -11.98
C VAL A 101 18.58 -26.75 -10.65
N PHE A 102 18.65 -26.03 -9.53
CA PHE A 102 18.17 -26.55 -8.24
C PHE A 102 16.69 -26.92 -8.32
N GLY A 103 15.87 -26.06 -8.93
CA GLY A 103 14.43 -26.28 -9.02
C GLY A 103 14.05 -27.46 -9.91
N GLU A 104 14.76 -27.64 -11.03
CA GLU A 104 14.59 -28.80 -11.91
C GLU A 104 14.97 -30.12 -11.21
N ARG A 105 16.08 -30.11 -10.48
CA ARG A 105 16.55 -31.30 -9.73
C ARG A 105 15.63 -31.62 -8.56
N LEU A 106 15.12 -30.61 -7.84
CA LEU A 106 14.14 -30.80 -6.77
C LEU A 106 12.83 -31.38 -7.31
N THR A 107 12.35 -30.87 -8.44
CA THR A 107 11.12 -31.37 -9.09
C THR A 107 11.28 -32.83 -9.54
N THR A 108 12.43 -33.18 -10.11
CA THR A 108 12.77 -34.57 -10.47
C THR A 108 12.81 -35.46 -9.23
N LEU A 109 13.48 -35.02 -8.15
CA LEU A 109 13.55 -35.78 -6.90
C LEU A 109 12.17 -36.04 -6.28
N LEU A 110 11.29 -35.03 -6.27
CA LEU A 110 9.91 -35.17 -5.77
C LEU A 110 9.11 -36.18 -6.60
N ARG A 111 9.30 -36.19 -7.93
CA ARG A 111 8.67 -37.18 -8.82
C ARG A 111 9.17 -38.59 -8.55
N ASP A 112 10.48 -38.77 -8.44
CA ASP A 112 11.12 -40.08 -8.25
C ASP A 112 10.80 -40.69 -6.88
N ARG A 113 10.63 -39.84 -5.86
CA ARG A 113 10.32 -40.27 -4.48
C ARG A 113 8.82 -40.39 -4.21
N GLY A 114 7.98 -39.78 -5.04
CA GLY A 114 6.52 -39.87 -4.98
C GLY A 114 5.97 -39.62 -3.58
N GLU A 115 5.25 -40.58 -3.02
CA GLU A 115 4.60 -40.44 -1.72
C GLU A 115 5.55 -40.47 -0.51
N ARG A 116 6.84 -40.81 -0.72
CA ARG A 116 7.79 -41.03 0.37
C ARG A 116 8.55 -39.78 0.81
N LEU A 117 8.40 -38.66 0.11
CA LEU A 117 9.09 -37.42 0.40
C LEU A 117 8.10 -36.25 0.38
N ARG A 118 8.13 -35.43 1.43
CA ARG A 118 7.34 -34.21 1.57
C ARG A 118 8.28 -33.08 1.93
N ILE A 119 8.22 -32.00 1.16
CA ILE A 119 9.11 -30.86 1.36
C ILE A 119 8.28 -29.62 1.69
N VAL A 120 8.62 -28.97 2.80
CA VAL A 120 8.14 -27.64 3.15
C VAL A 120 9.28 -26.66 2.95
N LEU A 121 9.15 -25.83 1.93
CA LEU A 121 10.17 -24.87 1.51
C LEU A 121 9.79 -23.46 1.95
N ALA A 122 10.61 -22.81 2.77
CA ALA A 122 10.50 -21.38 3.02
C ALA A 122 11.52 -20.59 2.21
N CYS A 123 11.03 -19.59 1.48
CA CYS A 123 11.87 -18.73 0.65
C CYS A 123 11.49 -17.26 0.75
N ARG A 124 12.45 -16.39 0.38
CA ARG A 124 12.19 -14.98 0.10
C ARG A 124 11.84 -14.88 -1.39
N GLY A 125 10.68 -14.32 -1.69
CA GLY A 125 10.17 -14.22 -3.07
C GLY A 125 9.62 -15.53 -3.64
N GLU A 126 9.26 -15.48 -4.92
CA GLU A 126 8.84 -16.65 -5.70
C GLU A 126 10.05 -17.57 -5.95
N PRO A 127 9.98 -18.86 -5.56
CA PRO A 127 11.11 -19.77 -5.75
C PRO A 127 11.33 -20.07 -7.24
N PRO A 128 12.58 -20.31 -7.68
CA PRO A 128 12.90 -20.63 -9.08
C PRO A 128 12.54 -22.09 -9.41
N LEU A 129 11.27 -22.44 -9.24
CA LEU A 129 10.72 -23.76 -9.47
C LEU A 129 9.75 -23.71 -10.67
N PRO A 130 9.81 -24.67 -11.60
CA PRO A 130 8.84 -24.76 -12.70
C PRO A 130 7.48 -25.26 -12.17
N LEU A 131 6.82 -24.45 -11.32
CA LEU A 131 5.58 -24.81 -10.62
C LEU A 131 4.37 -24.87 -11.55
N GLY A 132 4.46 -24.39 -12.80
CA GLY A 132 3.32 -24.32 -13.71
C GLY A 132 2.58 -25.66 -13.85
N ARG A 133 3.32 -26.77 -14.00
CA ARG A 133 2.73 -28.11 -14.06
C ARG A 133 2.29 -28.62 -12.69
N ALA A 134 3.11 -28.40 -11.65
CA ALA A 134 2.77 -28.83 -10.29
C ALA A 134 1.48 -28.16 -9.76
N ARG A 135 1.23 -26.90 -10.15
CA ARG A 135 0.01 -26.14 -9.87
C ARG A 135 -1.22 -26.76 -10.54
N LEU A 136 -1.10 -27.17 -11.81
CA LEU A 136 -2.19 -27.83 -12.55
C LEU A 136 -2.49 -29.21 -11.98
N ASP A 137 -1.46 -29.95 -11.58
CA ASP A 137 -1.59 -31.30 -11.03
C ASP A 137 -1.94 -31.30 -9.53
N ALA A 138 -2.15 -30.13 -8.91
CA ALA A 138 -2.38 -29.94 -7.47
C ALA A 138 -1.33 -30.62 -6.56
N THR A 139 -0.09 -30.72 -7.04
CA THR A 139 1.05 -31.34 -6.32
C THR A 139 1.89 -30.33 -5.55
N VAL A 140 1.52 -29.04 -5.60
CA VAL A 140 2.12 -27.97 -4.81
C VAL A 140 1.05 -27.20 -4.04
N VAL A 141 1.30 -26.95 -2.75
CA VAL A 141 0.52 -26.05 -1.92
C VAL A 141 1.33 -24.80 -1.63
N GLU A 142 0.76 -23.62 -1.90
CA GLU A 142 1.43 -22.33 -1.70
C GLU A 142 0.78 -21.54 -0.57
N ILE A 143 1.59 -21.11 0.40
CA ILE A 143 1.22 -20.15 1.44
C ILE A 143 1.82 -18.80 1.04
N ALA A 144 0.96 -17.93 0.53
CA ALA A 144 1.35 -16.65 -0.04
C ALA A 144 1.61 -15.57 1.04
N PRO A 145 2.32 -14.48 0.72
CA PRO A 145 2.61 -13.39 1.67
C PRO A 145 1.36 -12.82 2.35
N ARG A 146 0.26 -12.66 1.60
CA ARG A 146 -1.03 -12.16 2.12
C ARG A 146 -1.63 -13.06 3.20
N GLU A 147 -1.36 -14.37 3.12
CA GLU A 147 -1.85 -15.35 4.08
C GLU A 147 -0.92 -15.41 5.30
N LEU A 148 0.37 -15.11 5.11
CA LEU A 148 1.32 -14.92 6.20
C LEU A 148 1.09 -13.61 6.97
N ALA A 149 0.35 -12.64 6.44
CA ALA A 149 -0.03 -11.46 7.20
C ALA A 149 -0.88 -11.87 8.41
N PHE A 150 -0.60 -11.27 9.56
CA PHE A 150 -1.35 -11.49 10.80
C PHE A 150 -2.80 -11.03 10.59
N THR A 151 -3.75 -11.88 10.98
CA THR A 151 -5.14 -11.44 11.11
C THR A 151 -5.27 -10.48 12.29
N TRP A 152 -6.40 -9.77 12.36
CA TRP A 152 -6.69 -8.93 13.52
C TRP A 152 -6.65 -9.73 14.83
N GLU A 153 -7.23 -10.94 14.85
CA GLU A 153 -7.24 -11.82 16.03
C GLU A 153 -5.83 -12.23 16.45
N GLU A 154 -4.98 -12.63 15.48
CA GLU A 154 -3.58 -12.97 15.73
C GLU A 154 -2.79 -11.75 16.26
N ALA A 155 -3.01 -10.56 15.69
CA ALA A 155 -2.31 -9.34 16.07
C ALA A 155 -2.75 -8.86 17.46
N ARG A 156 -4.04 -8.93 17.75
CA ARG A 156 -4.60 -8.62 19.07
C ARG A 156 -4.00 -9.53 20.13
N ALA A 157 -3.94 -10.84 19.89
CA ALA A 157 -3.32 -11.80 20.81
C ALA A 157 -1.82 -11.49 21.04
N LEU A 158 -1.10 -11.10 19.98
CA LEU A 158 0.33 -10.75 20.05
C LEU A 158 0.57 -9.49 20.91
N LEU A 159 -0.32 -8.51 20.80
CA LEU A 159 -0.15 -7.17 21.38
C LEU A 159 -0.89 -6.95 22.70
N ALA A 160 -1.75 -7.89 23.13
CA ALA A 160 -2.62 -7.75 24.30
C ALA A 160 -1.90 -7.38 25.60
N THR A 161 -0.64 -7.79 25.77
CA THR A 161 0.15 -7.48 26.97
C THR A 161 0.87 -6.14 26.92
N ARG A 162 0.88 -5.47 25.77
CA ARG A 162 1.66 -4.24 25.52
C ARG A 162 0.79 -3.03 25.20
N LEU A 163 -0.35 -3.25 24.56
CA LEU A 163 -1.20 -2.19 24.03
C LEU A 163 -2.68 -2.48 24.27
N PRO A 164 -3.51 -1.44 24.49
CA PRO A 164 -4.96 -1.58 24.43
C PRO A 164 -5.44 -1.90 23.00
N ASP A 165 -6.62 -2.52 22.88
CA ASP A 165 -7.15 -3.01 21.59
C ASP A 165 -7.22 -1.90 20.51
N ALA A 166 -7.57 -0.66 20.87
CA ALA A 166 -7.63 0.46 19.92
C ALA A 166 -6.25 0.77 19.30
N ALA A 167 -5.22 0.96 20.12
CA ALA A 167 -3.85 1.21 19.67
C ALA A 167 -3.25 -0.01 18.95
N ALA A 168 -3.59 -1.23 19.38
CA ALA A 168 -3.18 -2.45 18.69
C ALA A 168 -3.80 -2.54 17.28
N ARG A 169 -5.05 -2.11 17.11
CA ARG A 169 -5.75 -2.10 15.82
C ARG A 169 -5.14 -1.08 14.86
N GLU A 170 -4.86 0.12 15.34
CA GLU A 170 -4.15 1.15 14.58
C GLU A 170 -2.79 0.64 14.11
N ARG A 171 -2.00 0.04 15.02
CA ARG A 171 -0.71 -0.55 14.68
C ARG A 171 -0.84 -1.66 13.65
N TRP A 172 -1.84 -2.54 13.77
CA TRP A 172 -2.09 -3.62 12.81
C TRP A 172 -2.43 -3.11 11.42
N GLN A 173 -3.27 -2.08 11.33
CA GLN A 173 -3.62 -1.42 10.06
C GLN A 173 -2.39 -0.76 9.43
N ALA A 174 -1.60 -0.03 10.22
CA ALA A 174 -0.41 0.67 9.76
C ALA A 174 0.66 -0.26 9.16
N VAL A 175 0.72 -1.52 9.60
CA VAL A 175 1.68 -2.52 9.08
C VAL A 175 1.06 -3.57 8.18
N GLU A 176 -0.23 -3.48 7.91
CA GLU A 176 -0.95 -4.43 7.06
C GLU A 176 -0.76 -5.89 7.54
N GLY A 177 -0.71 -6.10 8.86
CA GLY A 177 -0.46 -7.41 9.47
C GLY A 177 0.95 -7.98 9.31
N TRP A 178 1.94 -7.19 8.87
CA TRP A 178 3.33 -7.65 8.77
C TRP A 178 3.95 -7.93 10.14
N ALA A 179 4.33 -9.19 10.39
CA ALA A 179 4.76 -9.67 11.71
C ALA A 179 5.91 -8.85 12.33
N ALA A 180 6.99 -8.64 11.57
CA ALA A 180 8.12 -7.84 12.06
C ALA A 180 7.73 -6.38 12.37
N GLY A 181 6.76 -5.82 11.63
CA GLY A 181 6.23 -4.49 11.87
C GLY A 181 5.36 -4.39 13.12
N LEU A 182 4.62 -5.45 13.48
CA LEU A 182 3.80 -5.50 14.70
C LEU A 182 4.64 -5.51 15.97
N GLU A 183 5.77 -6.21 15.96
CA GLU A 183 6.63 -6.40 17.13
C GLU A 183 7.55 -5.20 17.44
N ARG A 184 7.61 -4.22 16.56
CA ARG A 184 8.58 -3.11 16.60
C ARG A 184 7.88 -1.77 16.71
N GLU A 185 8.52 -0.85 17.42
CA GLU A 185 8.13 0.56 17.40
C GLU A 185 8.40 1.19 16.02
N PRO A 186 7.74 2.30 15.65
CA PRO A 186 7.83 2.89 14.31
C PRO A 186 9.27 3.17 13.84
N ALA A 187 10.13 3.71 14.72
CA ALA A 187 11.53 3.98 14.38
C ALA A 187 12.34 2.70 14.13
N GLU A 188 12.17 1.68 14.99
CA GLU A 188 12.82 0.38 14.85
C GLU A 188 12.35 -0.38 13.61
N ARG A 189 11.07 -0.24 13.26
CA ARG A 189 10.49 -0.78 12.03
C ARG A 189 11.14 -0.16 10.80
N ASN A 190 11.26 1.17 10.77
CA ASN A 190 11.89 1.86 9.66
C ASN A 190 13.35 1.41 9.49
N GLU A 191 14.10 1.30 10.59
CA GLU A 191 15.47 0.79 10.56
C GLU A 191 15.54 -0.67 10.08
N TYR A 192 14.60 -1.51 10.53
CA TYR A 192 14.51 -2.90 10.04
C TYR A 192 14.26 -2.96 8.54
N VAL A 193 13.33 -2.15 7.99
CA VAL A 193 13.08 -2.09 6.55
C VAL A 193 14.34 -1.62 5.82
N ARG A 194 15.05 -0.60 6.32
CA ARG A 194 16.30 -0.13 5.72
C ARG A 194 17.32 -1.26 5.62
N ARG A 195 17.60 -1.94 6.73
CA ARG A 195 18.65 -2.97 6.80
C ARG A 195 18.29 -4.26 6.06
N GLU A 196 17.07 -4.78 6.24
CA GLU A 196 16.68 -6.10 5.72
C GLU A 196 16.16 -6.05 4.30
N LEU A 197 15.71 -4.88 3.83
CA LEU A 197 15.19 -4.68 2.50
C LEU A 197 16.06 -3.73 1.69
N LEU A 198 16.13 -2.44 2.07
CA LEU A 198 16.72 -1.41 1.21
C LEU A 198 18.22 -1.64 0.96
N ASP A 199 18.97 -2.07 1.97
CA ASP A 199 20.41 -2.31 1.87
C ASP A 199 20.79 -3.47 0.96
N ARG A 200 19.83 -4.35 0.65
CA ARG A 200 19.99 -5.44 -0.31
C ARG A 200 19.61 -5.05 -1.73
N LEU A 201 18.99 -3.89 -1.91
CA LEU A 201 18.59 -3.39 -3.23
C LEU A 201 19.73 -2.67 -3.92
N GLY A 202 19.80 -2.83 -5.24
CA GLY A 202 20.70 -2.05 -6.08
C GLY A 202 20.34 -0.56 -6.07
N GLU A 203 21.31 0.29 -6.45
CA GLU A 203 21.17 1.74 -6.46
C GLU A 203 19.92 2.21 -7.26
N GLN A 204 19.71 1.63 -8.44
CA GLN A 204 18.57 1.97 -9.30
C GLN A 204 17.21 1.61 -8.69
N GLU A 205 17.12 0.48 -7.98
CA GLU A 205 15.89 0.03 -7.33
C GLU A 205 15.55 0.93 -6.15
N ARG A 206 16.56 1.26 -5.34
CA ARG A 206 16.42 2.17 -4.20
C ARG A 206 16.00 3.57 -4.66
N ALA A 207 16.67 4.10 -5.70
CA ALA A 207 16.38 5.41 -6.27
C ALA A 207 14.96 5.50 -6.85
N LEU A 208 14.46 4.42 -7.45
CA LEU A 208 13.07 4.32 -7.93
C LEU A 208 12.10 4.29 -6.75
N LEU A 209 12.29 3.39 -5.78
CA LEU A 209 11.39 3.26 -4.63
C LEU A 209 11.27 4.57 -3.83
N LEU A 210 12.38 5.28 -3.60
CA LEU A 210 12.37 6.59 -2.93
C LEU A 210 11.46 7.60 -3.63
N ARG A 211 11.47 7.61 -4.97
CA ARG A 211 10.64 8.51 -5.78
C ARG A 211 9.17 8.09 -5.80
N LEU A 212 8.90 6.79 -5.76
CA LEU A 212 7.54 6.25 -5.69
C LEU A 212 6.91 6.44 -4.31
N ALA A 213 7.70 6.69 -3.26
CA ALA A 213 7.19 6.88 -1.89
C ALA A 213 6.29 8.13 -1.71
N VAL A 214 6.29 9.05 -2.68
CA VAL A 214 5.38 10.20 -2.71
C VAL A 214 3.97 9.87 -3.22
N VAL A 215 3.81 8.70 -3.84
CA VAL A 215 2.55 8.24 -4.43
C VAL A 215 1.87 7.31 -3.42
N ASP A 216 0.65 7.64 -3.03
CA ASP A 216 -0.16 6.80 -2.13
C ASP A 216 -1.11 5.88 -2.90
N GLU A 217 -1.37 6.20 -4.17
CA GLU A 217 -2.21 5.42 -5.08
C GLU A 217 -1.47 4.24 -5.74
N PRO A 218 -2.20 3.33 -6.41
CA PRO A 218 -1.60 2.35 -7.31
C PRO A 218 -0.67 2.99 -8.35
N VAL A 219 0.55 2.47 -8.44
CA VAL A 219 1.57 2.89 -9.39
C VAL A 219 1.56 1.97 -10.60
N THR A 220 1.31 2.52 -11.78
CA THR A 220 1.49 1.81 -13.05
C THR A 220 2.95 1.89 -13.52
N PRO A 221 3.42 0.97 -14.39
CA PRO A 221 4.74 1.06 -15.01
C PRO A 221 5.02 2.42 -15.68
N GLU A 222 4.01 3.04 -16.29
CA GLU A 222 4.11 4.33 -16.98
C GLU A 222 4.28 5.49 -16.00
N LEU A 223 3.54 5.49 -14.89
CA LEU A 223 3.73 6.46 -13.82
C LEU A 223 5.11 6.29 -13.19
N ALA A 224 5.51 5.05 -12.92
CA ALA A 224 6.84 4.76 -12.38
C ALA A 224 7.95 5.23 -13.32
N ALA A 225 7.80 5.00 -14.62
CA ALA A 225 8.70 5.50 -15.64
C ALA A 225 8.78 7.03 -15.63
N ALA A 226 7.63 7.73 -15.58
CA ALA A 226 7.58 9.20 -15.55
C ALA A 226 8.30 9.80 -14.33
N LEU A 227 8.23 9.13 -13.19
CA LEU A 227 8.95 9.52 -11.97
C LEU A 227 10.43 9.13 -12.00
N ALA A 228 10.79 8.04 -12.70
CA ALA A 228 12.15 7.55 -12.85
C ALA A 228 13.06 8.43 -13.73
N VAL A 229 12.51 9.20 -14.69
CA VAL A 229 13.27 9.97 -15.70
C VAL A 229 14.32 10.91 -15.10
N ALA A 230 14.16 11.38 -13.85
CA ALA A 230 15.18 12.22 -13.20
C ALA A 230 16.43 11.47 -12.70
N ALA A 231 16.37 10.14 -12.50
CA ALA A 231 17.39 9.41 -11.74
C ALA A 231 18.11 8.31 -12.52
N VAL A 232 17.46 7.74 -13.54
CA VAL A 232 17.96 6.52 -14.20
C VAL A 232 18.05 6.74 -15.70
N GLY A 233 19.02 7.56 -16.14
CA GLY A 233 19.56 7.58 -17.51
C GLY A 233 18.56 7.31 -18.65
N GLY A 234 17.36 7.90 -18.61
CA GLY A 234 16.37 7.85 -19.68
C GLY A 234 15.68 6.51 -20.00
N ARG A 235 15.70 5.46 -19.16
CA ARG A 235 15.05 4.17 -19.53
C ARG A 235 13.71 3.92 -18.82
N ALA A 236 12.65 4.53 -19.35
CA ALA A 236 11.25 4.29 -18.97
C ALA A 236 10.88 2.79 -18.91
N ALA A 237 11.38 1.98 -19.84
CA ALA A 237 11.12 0.53 -19.90
C ALA A 237 11.66 -0.26 -18.70
N ALA A 238 12.63 0.28 -17.95
CA ALA A 238 13.22 -0.42 -16.81
C ALA A 238 12.34 -0.37 -15.55
N ALA A 239 11.50 0.66 -15.37
CA ALA A 239 10.74 0.86 -14.14
C ALA A 239 9.70 -0.26 -13.90
N GLY A 240 8.98 -0.66 -14.95
CA GLY A 240 8.04 -1.78 -14.89
C GLY A 240 8.72 -3.11 -14.54
N VAL A 241 9.85 -3.41 -15.20
CA VAL A 241 10.64 -4.63 -14.93
C VAL A 241 11.17 -4.64 -13.49
N VAL A 242 11.61 -3.49 -12.98
CA VAL A 242 12.06 -3.35 -11.58
C VAL A 242 10.90 -3.59 -10.62
N LEU A 243 9.73 -3.00 -10.85
CA LEU A 243 8.54 -3.21 -10.01
C LEU A 243 8.10 -4.67 -10.00
N GLU A 244 8.06 -5.32 -11.16
CA GLU A 244 7.73 -6.74 -11.27
C GLU A 244 8.74 -7.61 -10.51
N ARG A 245 10.05 -7.34 -10.65
CA ARG A 245 11.10 -8.04 -9.92
C ARG A 245 10.96 -7.86 -8.41
N LEU A 246 10.72 -6.64 -7.94
CA LEU A 246 10.53 -6.33 -6.53
C LEU A 246 9.28 -7.03 -5.97
N ALA A 247 8.19 -7.07 -6.74
CA ALA A 247 6.97 -7.78 -6.37
C ALA A 247 7.21 -9.29 -6.23
N ARG A 248 7.89 -9.90 -7.21
CA ARG A 248 8.30 -11.32 -7.17
C ARG A 248 9.27 -11.63 -6.03
N ALA A 249 10.15 -10.69 -5.68
CA ALA A 249 11.04 -10.81 -4.53
C ALA A 249 10.32 -10.61 -3.17
N HIS A 250 9.03 -10.28 -3.19
CA HIS A 250 8.25 -9.89 -2.01
C HIS A 250 8.91 -8.73 -1.24
N ALA A 251 9.45 -7.76 -1.96
CA ALA A 251 10.16 -6.59 -1.43
C ALA A 251 9.21 -5.52 -0.87
N LEU A 252 8.09 -5.94 -0.23
CA LEU A 252 6.99 -5.05 0.19
C LEU A 252 6.40 -4.20 -0.96
N VAL A 253 6.60 -4.63 -2.20
CA VAL A 253 5.89 -4.14 -3.39
C VAL A 253 4.81 -5.17 -3.73
N VAL A 254 3.56 -4.73 -3.76
CA VAL A 254 2.39 -5.59 -3.87
C VAL A 254 1.75 -5.40 -5.25
N PRO A 255 1.69 -6.43 -6.10
CA PRO A 255 0.95 -6.35 -7.35
C PRO A 255 -0.56 -6.33 -7.03
N LEU A 256 -1.31 -5.44 -7.68
CA LEU A 256 -2.76 -5.31 -7.47
C LEU A 256 -3.57 -6.07 -8.53
N ASP A 257 -2.96 -6.40 -9.65
CA ASP A 257 -3.55 -7.22 -10.69
C ASP A 257 -2.66 -8.44 -11.00
N ARG A 258 -3.24 -9.41 -11.70
CA ARG A 258 -2.53 -10.64 -12.09
C ARG A 258 -1.62 -10.46 -13.30
N HIS A 259 -1.69 -9.32 -13.99
CA HIS A 259 -0.99 -9.07 -15.25
C HIS A 259 0.19 -8.11 -15.11
N GLY A 260 0.51 -7.65 -13.89
CA GLY A 260 1.62 -6.74 -13.61
C GLY A 260 1.37 -5.30 -14.07
N GLY A 261 0.11 -4.87 -14.19
CA GLY A 261 -0.29 -3.54 -14.66
C GLY A 261 -0.28 -2.46 -13.58
N SER A 262 -0.37 -2.83 -12.31
CA SER A 262 -0.32 -1.88 -11.19
C SER A 262 0.23 -2.48 -9.90
N TYR A 263 0.97 -1.65 -9.18
CA TYR A 263 1.69 -2.02 -7.97
C TYR A 263 1.40 -1.02 -6.85
N ARG A 264 1.48 -1.50 -5.61
CA ARG A 264 1.40 -0.66 -4.41
C ARG A 264 2.61 -0.92 -3.54
N LEU A 265 3.29 0.13 -3.11
CA LEU A 265 4.29 0.01 -2.04
C LEU A 265 3.53 -0.18 -0.72
N ALA A 266 3.86 -1.21 0.08
CA ALA A 266 3.23 -1.40 1.38
C ALA A 266 3.52 -0.21 2.32
N ALA A 267 2.61 0.11 3.24
CA ALA A 267 2.77 1.26 4.14
C ALA A 267 4.11 1.25 4.92
N PRO A 268 4.57 0.14 5.51
CA PRO A 268 5.88 0.09 6.18
C PRO A 268 7.07 0.45 5.27
N LEU A 269 6.96 0.13 3.97
CA LEU A 269 7.99 0.49 3.01
C LEU A 269 7.95 2.00 2.72
N ARG A 270 6.76 2.56 2.49
CA ARG A 270 6.59 4.01 2.24
C ARG A 270 7.07 4.83 3.44
N ASP A 271 6.71 4.41 4.65
CA ASP A 271 7.08 5.11 5.90
C ASP A 271 8.58 5.09 6.16
N ALA A 272 9.28 4.01 5.76
CA ALA A 272 10.73 3.93 5.83
C ALA A 272 11.44 4.77 4.75
N LEU A 273 10.81 4.97 3.59
CA LEU A 273 11.39 5.70 2.44
C LEU A 273 11.15 7.21 2.51
N ARG A 274 9.97 7.66 2.95
CA ARG A 274 9.58 9.08 2.98
C ARG A 274 10.58 9.98 3.72
N PRO A 275 11.09 9.61 4.90
CA PRO A 275 12.09 10.41 5.60
C PRO A 275 13.43 10.50 4.85
N LEU A 276 13.73 9.54 3.98
CA LEU A 276 14.97 9.48 3.21
C LEU A 276 14.89 10.29 1.91
N LEU A 277 13.69 10.69 1.48
CA LEU A 277 13.51 11.52 0.30
C LEU A 277 13.88 12.99 0.62
N PRO A 278 14.87 13.57 -0.08
CA PRO A 278 15.28 14.95 0.13
C PRO A 278 14.11 15.92 0.00
N HIS A 279 14.05 16.96 0.84
CA HIS A 279 12.93 17.89 0.90
C HIS A 279 12.75 18.68 -0.40
N ASP A 280 13.85 19.00 -1.09
CA ASP A 280 13.89 19.68 -2.38
C ASP A 280 13.40 18.79 -3.55
N GLU A 281 13.52 17.47 -3.44
CA GLU A 281 13.03 16.53 -4.44
C GLU A 281 11.52 16.29 -4.38
N ARG A 282 10.87 16.51 -3.22
CA ARG A 282 9.43 16.20 -3.06
C ARG A 282 8.52 17.07 -3.94
N PRO A 283 8.64 18.41 -3.95
CA PRO A 283 7.75 19.24 -4.77
C PRO A 283 7.84 18.95 -6.27
N PRO A 284 9.03 18.77 -6.89
CA PRO A 284 9.14 18.29 -8.27
C PRO A 284 8.45 16.94 -8.52
N LEU A 285 8.56 15.97 -7.62
CA LEU A 285 7.92 14.66 -7.77
C LEU A 285 6.39 14.73 -7.63
N HIS A 286 5.87 15.51 -6.69
CA HIS A 286 4.44 15.77 -6.57
C HIS A 286 3.90 16.46 -7.83
N ARG A 287 4.59 17.47 -8.37
CA ARG A 287 4.25 18.11 -9.65
C ARG A 287 4.22 17.10 -10.80
N ARG A 288 5.23 16.23 -10.91
CA ARG A 288 5.26 15.21 -11.97
C ARG A 288 4.13 14.20 -11.86
N THR A 289 3.85 13.73 -10.64
CA THR A 289 2.75 12.79 -10.36
C THR A 289 1.42 13.40 -10.75
N ALA A 290 1.15 14.62 -10.26
CA ALA A 290 -0.08 15.33 -10.56
C ALA A 290 -0.21 15.68 -12.05
N GLY A 291 0.88 16.09 -12.70
CA GLY A 291 0.94 16.35 -14.15
C GLY A 291 0.83 15.09 -15.01
N TRP A 292 1.23 13.93 -14.49
CA TRP A 292 0.97 12.65 -15.14
C TRP A 292 -0.52 12.32 -15.10
N HIS A 293 -1.16 12.38 -13.92
CA HIS A 293 -2.60 12.14 -13.80
C HIS A 293 -3.44 13.13 -14.61
N ALA A 294 -3.05 14.41 -14.63
CA ALA A 294 -3.71 15.44 -15.41
C ALA A 294 -3.63 15.17 -16.92
N ARG A 295 -2.54 14.56 -17.43
CA ARG A 295 -2.38 14.21 -18.85
C ARG A 295 -3.00 12.86 -19.20
N ALA A 296 -2.86 11.87 -18.32
CA ALA A 296 -3.24 10.49 -18.59
C ALA A 296 -4.76 10.26 -18.63
N GLY A 297 -5.58 11.10 -17.98
CA GLY A 297 -7.04 10.87 -17.91
C GLY A 297 -7.46 9.51 -17.33
N ASN A 298 -6.49 8.81 -16.70
CA ASN A 298 -6.38 7.42 -16.26
C ASN A 298 -6.94 6.32 -17.20
N PRO A 299 -6.10 5.33 -17.61
CA PRO A 299 -6.49 3.94 -17.47
C PRO A 299 -6.36 3.57 -15.99
N GLU A 300 -7.46 3.23 -15.32
CA GLU A 300 -7.34 2.55 -14.03
C GLU A 300 -6.56 1.23 -14.20
N PRO A 301 -5.90 0.69 -13.15
CA PRO A 301 -5.81 -0.75 -13.04
C PRO A 301 -7.22 -1.30 -13.22
N ARG A 302 -7.42 -2.23 -14.17
CA ARG A 302 -8.70 -2.92 -14.37
C ARG A 302 -9.10 -3.67 -13.08
N LEU A 303 -9.66 -2.95 -12.13
CA LEU A 303 -10.47 -3.49 -11.06
C LEU A 303 -11.85 -3.72 -11.66
N VAL A 304 -12.40 -4.88 -11.33
CA VAL A 304 -13.57 -5.50 -11.97
C VAL A 304 -14.68 -4.48 -12.29
N ALA A 305 -15.10 -4.51 -13.55
CA ALA A 305 -16.12 -3.70 -14.23
C ALA A 305 -17.24 -3.12 -13.34
N GLY A 306 -17.27 -1.79 -13.24
CA GLY A 306 -18.48 -1.00 -13.00
C GLY A 306 -19.08 -0.49 -14.33
N SER A 307 -20.30 0.07 -14.27
CA SER A 307 -21.01 0.65 -15.43
C SER A 307 -20.16 1.72 -16.16
N PRO A 308 -20.18 1.79 -17.50
CA PRO A 308 -19.38 2.76 -18.27
C PRO A 308 -19.65 4.24 -17.94
N ASP A 309 -20.82 4.59 -17.41
CA ASP A 309 -21.15 5.96 -16.97
C ASP A 309 -20.53 6.32 -15.60
N ASP A 310 -20.43 5.35 -14.69
CA ASP A 310 -19.75 5.52 -13.39
C ASP A 310 -18.24 5.73 -13.58
N ASP A 311 -17.68 5.09 -14.61
CA ASP A 311 -16.27 5.16 -14.95
C ASP A 311 -15.87 6.56 -15.50
N LEU A 312 -16.72 7.21 -16.30
CA LEU A 312 -16.44 8.55 -16.81
C LEU A 312 -16.53 9.64 -15.72
N ALA A 313 -17.56 9.58 -14.85
CA ALA A 313 -17.70 10.52 -13.75
C ALA A 313 -16.54 10.40 -12.75
N THR A 314 -16.13 9.16 -12.45
CA THR A 314 -14.96 8.86 -11.62
C THR A 314 -13.67 9.40 -12.25
N ARG A 315 -13.46 9.17 -13.56
CA ARG A 315 -12.30 9.71 -14.29
C ARG A 315 -12.24 11.24 -14.28
N ARG A 316 -13.38 11.93 -14.46
CA ARG A 316 -13.44 13.39 -14.36
C ARG A 316 -13.06 13.88 -12.96
N ARG A 317 -13.62 13.27 -11.91
CA ARG A 317 -13.30 13.61 -10.51
C ARG A 317 -11.80 13.42 -10.21
N GLN A 318 -11.21 12.30 -10.61
CA GLN A 318 -9.78 12.03 -10.43
C GLN A 318 -8.90 13.04 -11.18
N ARG A 319 -9.24 13.38 -12.43
CA ARG A 319 -8.54 14.40 -13.21
C ARG A 319 -8.60 15.78 -12.53
N THR A 320 -9.77 16.18 -12.03
CA THR A 320 -9.95 17.44 -11.31
C THR A 320 -9.09 17.48 -10.04
N LEU A 321 -9.09 16.41 -9.25
CA LEU A 321 -8.23 16.25 -8.07
C LEU A 321 -6.75 16.39 -8.44
N ALA A 322 -6.31 15.71 -9.50
CA ALA A 322 -4.93 15.77 -9.97
C ALA A 322 -4.52 17.17 -10.42
N LEU A 323 -5.35 17.86 -11.21
CA LEU A 323 -5.09 19.25 -11.61
C LEU A 323 -4.99 20.17 -10.40
N ARG A 324 -5.89 20.02 -9.41
CA ARG A 324 -5.84 20.80 -8.17
C ARG A 324 -4.52 20.57 -7.42
N GLN A 325 -4.09 19.31 -7.26
CA GLN A 325 -2.81 19.01 -6.60
C GLN A 325 -1.61 19.54 -7.39
N LEU A 326 -1.64 19.46 -8.73
CA LEU A 326 -0.59 20.01 -9.59
C LEU A 326 -0.45 21.52 -9.39
N GLY A 327 -1.57 22.24 -9.42
CA GLY A 327 -1.59 23.68 -9.25
C GLY A 327 -1.05 24.13 -7.88
N VAL A 328 -1.42 23.43 -6.81
CA VAL A 328 -0.87 23.69 -5.47
C VAL A 328 0.63 23.40 -5.41
N ALA A 329 1.10 22.31 -6.03
CA ALA A 329 2.51 21.96 -6.06
C ALA A 329 3.34 22.94 -6.92
N GLN A 330 2.80 23.47 -8.01
CA GLN A 330 3.39 24.56 -8.81
C GLN A 330 3.51 25.84 -8.00
N LEU A 331 2.46 26.22 -7.27
CA LEU A 331 2.48 27.39 -6.39
C LEU A 331 3.56 27.26 -5.30
N ALA A 332 3.64 26.11 -4.63
CA ALA A 332 4.66 25.84 -3.62
C ALA A 332 6.09 25.88 -4.17
N ALA A 333 6.26 25.59 -5.45
CA ALA A 333 7.55 25.64 -6.13
C ALA A 333 7.86 27.01 -6.78
N GLY A 334 6.94 27.97 -6.71
CA GLY A 334 7.10 29.32 -7.27
C GLY A 334 6.71 29.49 -8.74
N ASP A 335 6.17 28.46 -9.40
CA ASP A 335 5.71 28.53 -10.80
C ASP A 335 4.32 29.18 -10.89
N VAL A 336 4.23 30.46 -10.56
CA VAL A 336 2.94 31.11 -10.29
C VAL A 336 2.02 31.09 -11.52
N ASP A 337 2.55 31.30 -12.73
CA ASP A 337 1.76 31.37 -13.98
C ASP A 337 1.14 30.02 -14.34
N ASP A 338 1.93 28.95 -14.27
CA ASP A 338 1.44 27.59 -14.50
C ASP A 338 0.45 27.15 -13.42
N ALA A 339 0.71 27.53 -12.15
CA ALA A 339 -0.19 27.26 -11.04
C ALA A 339 -1.58 27.89 -11.27
N ALA A 340 -1.62 29.13 -11.74
CA ALA A 340 -2.86 29.85 -12.02
C ALA A 340 -3.68 29.15 -13.10
N ALA A 341 -3.07 28.88 -14.25
CA ALA A 341 -3.73 28.21 -15.37
C ALA A 341 -4.26 26.82 -14.97
N THR A 342 -3.46 26.06 -14.21
CA THR A 342 -3.81 24.71 -13.77
C THR A 342 -4.96 24.71 -12.76
N LEU A 343 -4.93 25.63 -11.77
CA LEU A 343 -5.99 25.75 -10.77
C LEU A 343 -7.31 26.25 -11.38
N GLU A 344 -7.25 27.19 -12.33
CA GLU A 344 -8.43 27.65 -13.07
C GLU A 344 -9.04 26.52 -13.91
N GLN A 345 -8.19 25.72 -14.57
CA GLN A 345 -8.64 24.53 -15.30
C GLN A 345 -9.30 23.50 -14.35
N ALA A 346 -8.70 23.27 -13.17
CA ALA A 346 -9.27 22.40 -12.14
C ALA A 346 -10.64 22.91 -11.68
N LEU A 347 -10.76 24.20 -11.39
CA LEU A 347 -12.02 24.83 -10.97
C LEU A 347 -13.11 24.73 -12.04
N GLY A 348 -12.78 24.99 -13.32
CA GLY A 348 -13.71 24.83 -14.43
C GLY A 348 -14.19 23.39 -14.60
N SER A 349 -13.28 22.42 -14.44
CA SER A 349 -13.61 21.00 -14.45
C SER A 349 -14.48 20.59 -13.25
N ALA A 350 -14.22 21.11 -12.05
CA ALA A 350 -15.02 20.84 -10.85
C ALA A 350 -16.45 21.35 -11.03
N ARG A 351 -16.61 22.59 -11.48
CA ARG A 351 -17.93 23.23 -11.72
C ARG A 351 -18.73 22.50 -12.79
N SER A 352 -18.11 22.18 -13.93
CA SER A 352 -18.79 21.47 -15.01
C SER A 352 -19.20 20.04 -14.65
N ALA A 353 -18.58 19.44 -13.64
CA ALA A 353 -18.90 18.12 -13.13
C ALA A 353 -19.79 18.13 -11.87
N GLY A 354 -20.19 19.31 -11.35
CA GLY A 354 -20.97 19.42 -10.11
C GLY A 354 -20.23 18.95 -8.86
N LEU A 355 -18.89 19.07 -8.85
CA LEU A 355 -18.03 18.61 -7.75
C LEU A 355 -17.72 19.79 -6.81
N ASP A 356 -18.73 20.28 -6.11
CA ASP A 356 -18.65 21.56 -5.37
C ASP A 356 -17.59 21.57 -4.26
N HIS A 357 -17.41 20.46 -3.52
CA HIS A 357 -16.31 20.35 -2.55
C HIS A 357 -14.92 20.50 -3.21
N LEU A 358 -14.74 20.02 -4.44
CA LEU A 358 -13.48 20.21 -5.17
C LEU A 358 -13.35 21.64 -5.72
N ALA A 359 -14.45 22.28 -6.07
CA ALA A 359 -14.44 23.69 -6.46
C ALA A 359 -13.97 24.57 -5.29
N VAL A 360 -14.47 24.34 -4.07
CA VAL A 360 -13.97 24.99 -2.84
C VAL A 360 -12.46 24.79 -2.68
N ALA A 361 -11.99 23.54 -2.86
CA ALA A 361 -10.58 23.19 -2.71
C ALA A 361 -9.64 23.78 -3.81
N CYS A 362 -10.20 24.33 -4.90
CA CYS A 362 -9.47 25.08 -5.94
C CYS A 362 -9.47 26.60 -5.67
N LEU A 363 -10.58 27.15 -5.16
CA LEU A 363 -10.77 28.58 -4.95
C LEU A 363 -9.81 29.16 -3.91
N GLY A 364 -9.56 28.44 -2.80
CA GLY A 364 -8.62 28.89 -1.76
C GLY A 364 -7.20 29.12 -2.29
N PRO A 365 -6.55 28.13 -2.94
CA PRO A 365 -5.24 28.31 -3.55
C PRO A 365 -5.19 29.44 -4.59
N LEU A 366 -6.24 29.65 -5.38
CA LEU A 366 -6.35 30.78 -6.31
C LEU A 366 -6.37 32.12 -5.58
N ALA A 367 -7.06 32.21 -4.44
CA ALA A 367 -7.09 33.40 -3.59
C ALA A 367 -5.68 33.75 -3.07
N THR A 368 -4.97 32.77 -2.51
CA THR A 368 -3.58 32.94 -2.02
C THR A 368 -2.65 33.38 -3.16
N LEU A 369 -2.76 32.72 -4.31
CA LEU A 369 -1.92 32.97 -5.48
C LEU A 369 -2.12 34.40 -6.01
N ASP A 370 -3.36 34.85 -6.20
CA ASP A 370 -3.64 36.20 -6.68
C ASP A 370 -3.32 37.25 -5.62
N ALA A 371 -3.47 36.95 -4.33
CA ALA A 371 -3.07 37.83 -3.24
C ALA A 371 -1.54 38.06 -3.27
N GLY A 372 -0.76 36.99 -3.45
CA GLY A 372 0.70 37.06 -3.58
C GLY A 372 1.17 37.86 -4.80
N ARG A 373 0.40 37.87 -5.90
CA ARG A 373 0.64 38.70 -7.09
C ARG A 373 0.20 40.16 -6.95
N GLY A 374 -0.45 40.52 -5.85
CA GLY A 374 -1.05 41.85 -5.67
C GLY A 374 -2.36 42.06 -6.46
N ARG A 375 -2.96 41.00 -7.02
CA ARG A 375 -4.27 41.05 -7.68
C ARG A 375 -5.40 40.99 -6.64
N LEU A 376 -5.46 42.01 -5.78
CA LEU A 376 -6.28 41.99 -4.57
C LEU A 376 -7.78 41.82 -4.82
N ARG A 377 -8.29 42.29 -5.97
CA ARG A 377 -9.72 42.16 -6.32
C ARG A 377 -10.11 40.73 -6.66
N SER A 378 -9.33 40.05 -7.49
CA SER A 378 -9.60 38.65 -7.84
C SER A 378 -9.32 37.73 -6.66
N ALA A 379 -8.24 37.98 -5.90
CA ALA A 379 -7.94 37.26 -4.67
C ALA A 379 -9.12 37.28 -3.67
N GLN A 380 -9.70 38.47 -3.46
CA GLN A 380 -10.87 38.62 -2.61
C GLN A 380 -12.07 37.85 -3.17
N ALA A 381 -12.35 37.99 -4.47
CA ALA A 381 -13.47 37.31 -5.11
C ALA A 381 -13.35 35.78 -5.00
N TRP A 382 -12.16 35.21 -5.17
CA TRP A 382 -11.92 33.77 -5.00
C TRP A 382 -12.12 33.33 -3.55
N GLY A 383 -11.58 34.09 -2.59
CA GLY A 383 -11.71 33.79 -1.17
C GLY A 383 -13.17 33.82 -0.71
N GLU A 384 -13.91 34.88 -1.06
CA GLU A 384 -15.33 35.02 -0.71
C GLU A 384 -16.20 33.94 -1.38
N GLN A 385 -15.94 33.61 -2.65
CA GLN A 385 -16.62 32.50 -3.32
C GLN A 385 -16.38 31.15 -2.62
N ALA A 386 -15.18 30.89 -2.12
CA ALA A 386 -14.88 29.66 -1.39
C ALA A 386 -15.71 29.57 -0.10
N LEU A 387 -15.81 30.67 0.65
CA LEU A 387 -16.57 30.73 1.90
C LEU A 387 -18.07 30.57 1.67
N VAL A 388 -18.63 31.27 0.67
CA VAL A 388 -20.06 31.16 0.33
C VAL A 388 -20.40 29.73 -0.08
N LEU A 389 -19.61 29.14 -0.99
CA LEU A 389 -19.87 27.78 -1.47
C LEU A 389 -19.72 26.73 -0.36
N ALA A 390 -18.77 26.90 0.56
CA ALA A 390 -18.63 26.00 1.71
C ALA A 390 -19.79 26.13 2.69
N ALA A 391 -20.31 27.35 2.92
CA ALA A 391 -21.50 27.56 3.73
C ALA A 391 -22.75 26.92 3.12
N ASP A 392 -22.93 27.05 1.80
CA ASP A 392 -24.03 26.40 1.07
C ASP A 392 -23.98 24.86 1.18
N LEU A 393 -22.77 24.28 1.28
CA LEU A 393 -22.54 22.85 1.48
C LEU A 393 -22.61 22.42 2.95
N GLY A 394 -22.69 23.37 3.90
CA GLY A 394 -22.60 23.10 5.33
C GLY A 394 -21.21 22.64 5.81
N ASP A 395 -20.15 22.92 5.05
CA ASP A 395 -18.76 22.48 5.29
C ASP A 395 -17.84 23.66 5.66
N GLU A 396 -18.33 24.56 6.53
CA GLU A 396 -17.59 25.77 6.96
C GLU A 396 -16.34 25.46 7.79
N ARG A 397 -16.20 24.23 8.29
CA ARG A 397 -15.05 23.79 9.10
C ARG A 397 -13.98 23.04 8.29
N SER A 398 -14.13 23.00 6.97
CA SER A 398 -13.20 22.30 6.08
C SER A 398 -11.80 22.89 6.13
N ALA A 399 -10.78 22.04 6.29
CA ALA A 399 -9.38 22.44 6.12
C ALA A 399 -9.08 23.01 4.72
N ALA A 400 -9.93 22.70 3.72
CA ALA A 400 -9.83 23.26 2.37
C ALA A 400 -9.99 24.79 2.32
N LEU A 401 -10.59 25.41 3.36
CA LEU A 401 -10.77 26.87 3.46
C LEU A 401 -9.54 27.61 4.02
N VAL A 402 -8.55 26.89 4.57
CA VAL A 402 -7.34 27.51 5.12
C VAL A 402 -6.66 28.44 4.10
N PRO A 403 -6.42 28.04 2.84
CA PRO A 403 -5.84 28.94 1.85
C PRO A 403 -6.73 30.14 1.51
N ALA A 404 -8.06 30.00 1.53
CA ALA A 404 -8.97 31.12 1.27
C ALA A 404 -8.85 32.21 2.33
N HIS A 405 -8.86 31.83 3.61
CA HIS A 405 -8.63 32.76 4.72
C HIS A 405 -7.24 33.38 4.67
N THR A 406 -6.19 32.61 4.34
CA THR A 406 -4.84 33.15 4.15
C THR A 406 -4.78 34.19 3.03
N GLY A 407 -5.42 33.93 1.87
CA GLY A 407 -5.51 34.89 0.78
C GLY A 407 -6.24 36.18 1.19
N LEU A 408 -7.38 36.05 1.88
CA LEU A 408 -8.14 37.20 2.40
C LEU A 408 -7.37 37.99 3.45
N ALA A 409 -6.58 37.32 4.29
CA ALA A 409 -5.69 37.97 5.25
C ALA A 409 -4.65 38.85 4.54
N VAL A 410 -3.99 38.31 3.50
CA VAL A 410 -3.02 39.06 2.70
C VAL A 410 -3.70 40.25 2.01
N VAL A 411 -4.91 40.07 1.46
CA VAL A 411 -5.69 41.17 0.87
C VAL A 411 -6.00 42.27 1.90
N ALA A 412 -6.43 41.90 3.11
CA ALA A 412 -6.72 42.84 4.17
C ALA A 412 -5.46 43.57 4.64
N TRP A 413 -4.34 42.86 4.76
CA TRP A 413 -3.04 43.42 5.14
C TRP A 413 -2.54 44.43 4.10
N GLN A 414 -2.59 44.10 2.81
CA GLN A 414 -2.21 44.99 1.71
C GLN A 414 -3.09 46.25 1.61
N ARG A 415 -4.29 46.23 2.20
CA ARG A 415 -5.20 47.40 2.29
C ARG A 415 -5.10 48.13 3.64
N ASP A 416 -4.06 47.84 4.42
CA ASP A 416 -3.82 48.39 5.77
C ASP A 416 -4.96 48.14 6.77
N ARG A 417 -5.72 47.05 6.58
CA ARG A 417 -6.78 46.60 7.50
C ARG A 417 -6.26 45.52 8.45
N ARG A 418 -5.33 45.89 9.33
CA ARG A 418 -4.59 44.95 10.20
C ARG A 418 -5.49 44.07 11.06
N CYS A 419 -6.50 44.64 11.74
CA CYS A 419 -7.42 43.85 12.57
C CYS A 419 -8.22 42.82 11.75
N ALA A 420 -8.56 43.13 10.49
CA ALA A 420 -9.24 42.20 9.62
C ALA A 420 -8.30 41.09 9.15
N ALA A 421 -7.04 41.41 8.83
CA ALA A 421 -6.04 40.42 8.49
C ALA A 421 -5.81 39.42 9.63
N ASP A 422 -5.67 39.91 10.86
CA ASP A 422 -5.53 39.06 12.05
C ASP A 422 -6.75 38.17 12.29
N ALA A 423 -7.96 38.69 12.03
CA ALA A 423 -9.18 37.91 12.16
C ALA A 423 -9.23 36.75 11.17
N GLU A 424 -8.81 36.96 9.91
CA GLU A 424 -8.74 35.90 8.92
C GLU A 424 -7.68 34.86 9.25
N LEU A 425 -6.50 35.27 9.72
CA LEU A 425 -5.45 34.31 10.14
C LEU A 425 -5.91 33.45 11.31
N ARG A 426 -6.58 34.03 12.32
CA ARG A 426 -7.15 33.26 13.44
C ARG A 426 -8.17 32.23 12.97
N ARG A 427 -8.96 32.52 11.93
CA ARG A 427 -9.89 31.54 11.34
C ARG A 427 -9.13 30.41 10.65
N ALA A 428 -8.08 30.73 9.89
CA ALA A 428 -7.22 29.73 9.26
C ALA A 428 -6.57 28.79 10.30
N GLU A 429 -6.05 29.34 11.41
CA GLU A 429 -5.47 28.57 12.51
C GLU A 429 -6.51 27.66 13.19
N ALA A 430 -7.72 28.17 13.44
CA ALA A 430 -8.79 27.37 14.05
C ALA A 430 -9.19 26.16 13.18
N LEU A 431 -9.21 26.33 11.85
CA LEU A 431 -9.49 25.25 10.90
C LEU A 431 -8.39 24.18 10.90
N LEU A 432 -7.12 24.58 10.97
CA LEU A 432 -5.99 23.65 11.10
C LEU A 432 -6.09 22.83 12.39
N ALA A 433 -6.34 23.51 13.52
CA ALA A 433 -6.51 22.84 14.80
C ALA A 433 -7.68 21.85 14.80
N ALA A 434 -8.81 22.19 14.16
CA ALA A 434 -9.95 21.30 14.02
C ALA A 434 -9.64 20.07 13.14
N SER A 435 -8.83 20.22 12.08
CA SER A 435 -8.44 19.11 11.22
C SER A 435 -7.50 18.10 11.88
N ASP A 436 -6.63 18.54 12.79
CA ASP A 436 -5.78 17.65 13.59
C ASP A 436 -6.60 16.82 14.61
N HIS A 437 -7.76 17.33 15.05
CA HIS A 437 -8.68 16.62 15.95
C HIS A 437 -9.70 15.75 15.20
N SER A 438 -10.06 16.07 13.96
CA SER A 438 -10.96 15.26 13.12
C SER A 438 -10.36 13.90 12.75
N ILE A 439 -9.03 13.81 12.59
CA ILE A 439 -8.34 12.52 12.38
C ILE A 439 -8.49 11.60 13.61
N ALA A 440 -8.68 12.16 14.80
CA ALA A 440 -8.91 11.41 16.03
C ALA A 440 -10.38 10.99 16.23
N ASP A 441 -11.35 11.78 15.78
CA ASP A 441 -12.79 11.51 15.98
C ASP A 441 -13.49 10.80 14.80
N ASP A 442 -13.04 10.96 13.54
CA ASP A 442 -13.66 10.31 12.36
C ASP A 442 -13.43 8.79 12.28
N ALA A 443 -12.58 8.22 13.14
CA ALA A 443 -12.45 6.77 13.31
C ALA A 443 -13.68 6.13 14.02
N ALA A 444 -14.62 6.94 14.53
CA ALA A 444 -15.75 6.46 15.34
C ALA A 444 -17.11 6.40 14.62
N THR A 445 -17.25 6.84 13.36
CA THR A 445 -18.58 6.89 12.70
C THR A 445 -18.58 6.19 11.33
N PRO A 446 -19.34 5.10 11.12
CA PRO A 446 -19.48 4.49 9.79
C PRO A 446 -20.31 5.41 8.87
N PRO A 447 -20.04 5.42 7.54
CA PRO A 447 -20.79 6.25 6.61
C PRO A 447 -22.23 5.74 6.50
N THR A 448 -23.17 6.46 7.11
CA THR A 448 -24.61 6.27 6.87
C THR A 448 -24.96 6.67 5.45
N THR A 449 -25.47 5.71 4.69
CA THR A 449 -26.16 5.90 3.41
C THR A 449 -27.42 6.74 3.61
N ALA A 450 -27.31 8.04 3.38
CA ALA A 450 -28.46 8.94 3.37
C ALA A 450 -28.37 9.94 2.20
N ASN A 451 -28.66 9.46 0.99
CA ASN A 451 -29.43 10.27 0.03
C ASN A 451 -30.09 9.39 -1.05
N ARG A 452 -31.24 8.80 -0.71
CA ARG A 452 -32.28 8.43 -1.67
C ARG A 452 -33.60 8.99 -1.16
N ARG A 453 -33.89 10.23 -1.51
CA ARG A 453 -35.25 10.79 -1.51
C ARG A 453 -35.43 11.58 -2.80
N SER A 454 -36.06 10.95 -3.78
CA SER A 454 -37.07 11.54 -4.68
C SER A 454 -37.35 10.55 -5.80
N ALA A 455 -38.39 9.75 -5.64
CA ALA A 455 -39.17 9.07 -6.69
C ALA A 455 -40.00 7.95 -6.04
N ASP A 456 -41.08 8.32 -5.35
CA ASP A 456 -42.28 7.48 -5.21
C ASP A 456 -43.34 8.29 -4.48
N ASP A 457 -44.03 9.16 -5.22
CA ASP A 457 -45.31 9.70 -4.81
C ASP A 457 -46.26 9.66 -6.00
N ALA A 458 -46.75 8.44 -6.27
CA ALA A 458 -47.86 8.19 -7.18
C ALA A 458 -48.52 6.84 -6.81
N ARG A 459 -49.37 6.84 -5.79
CA ARG A 459 -50.46 5.85 -5.67
C ARG A 459 -51.81 6.54 -5.85
N PRO A 460 -52.71 6.00 -6.69
CA PRO A 460 -54.02 6.60 -6.96
C PRO A 460 -55.02 6.29 -5.82
N PRO A 461 -56.15 7.01 -5.74
CA PRO A 461 -57.06 6.91 -4.61
C PRO A 461 -57.90 5.63 -4.69
N LEU A 462 -57.96 4.89 -3.58
CA LEU A 462 -58.90 3.80 -3.38
C LEU A 462 -60.30 4.37 -3.13
N ALA A 463 -61.25 3.87 -3.91
CA ALA A 463 -62.66 4.20 -3.86
C ALA A 463 -63.28 3.89 -2.50
N ALA A 464 -64.10 4.83 -2.02
CA ALA A 464 -65.06 4.62 -0.95
C ALA A 464 -66.15 3.65 -1.40
N ARG A 465 -66.42 2.64 -0.58
CA ARG A 465 -67.72 1.96 -0.50
C ARG A 465 -68.01 1.66 0.96
N ASP A 466 -68.93 2.44 1.50
CA ASP A 466 -69.89 1.97 2.50
C ASP A 466 -71.29 2.31 1.96
N ARG A 467 -72.12 1.26 1.89
CA ARG A 467 -73.54 1.17 1.45
C ARG A 467 -73.81 0.91 -0.03
#